data_AF-A0A7W2NPC3-F1
#
_entry.id   AF-A0A7W2NPC3-F1
#
_cell.length_a   1.000
_cell.length_b   1.000
_cell.length_c   1.000
_cell.angle_alpha   90.00
_cell.angle_beta   90.00
_cell.angle_gamma   90.00
#
_symmetry.space_group_name_H-M   'P 1'
#
loop_
_entity.id
_entity.type
_entity.pdbx_description
1 polymer ?
#
loop_
_entity_poly.entity_id
_entity_poly.type
_entity_poly.pdbx_seq_one_letter_code
_entity_poly.pdbx_strand_id
1 'polypeptide(L)'
;MKTSWYREPWAWFVFILPFTAVVAGIVTFIIANTNPDTLVVGDYYKKGKAINLELGKIKQAQKLGMSFGLKLVDDQLIIRPTGIEKEFPLLNVNFYHPTLADRDFSLVLTPDGNG
;
A
#
# COMPACT_ATOMS: atom_id res chain seq x y z
N MET A 1 48.13 -43.61 16.79
CA MET A 1 46.76 -43.18 17.15
C MET A 1 46.30 -42.15 16.13
N LYS A 2 45.11 -42.31 15.52
CA LYS A 2 44.54 -41.29 14.61
C LYS A 2 43.88 -40.21 15.47
N THR A 3 44.40 -39.00 15.44
CA THR A 3 43.76 -37.84 16.08
C THR A 3 42.56 -37.40 15.25
N SER A 4 41.42 -37.13 15.89
CA SER A 4 40.23 -36.65 15.21
C SER A 4 40.33 -35.15 14.92
N TRP A 5 40.07 -34.78 13.66
CA TRP A 5 40.21 -33.41 13.15
C TRP A 5 39.45 -32.34 13.95
N TYR A 6 38.28 -32.66 14.51
CA TYR A 6 37.44 -31.73 15.26
C TYR A 6 38.01 -31.35 16.63
N ARG A 7 39.03 -32.06 17.12
CA ARG A 7 39.72 -31.75 18.38
C ARG A 7 40.86 -30.75 18.21
N GLU A 8 41.26 -30.47 16.98
CA GLU A 8 42.36 -29.56 16.67
C GLU A 8 41.82 -28.13 16.49
N PRO A 9 42.28 -27.13 17.28
CA PRO A 9 41.81 -25.74 17.17
C PRO A 9 41.99 -25.13 15.78
N TRP A 10 43.03 -25.55 15.05
CA TRP A 10 43.33 -25.08 13.71
C TRP A 10 42.28 -25.48 12.67
N ALA A 11 41.62 -26.63 12.86
CA ALA A 11 40.54 -27.04 11.97
C ALA A 11 39.37 -26.06 12.05
N TRP A 12 39.00 -25.63 13.27
CA TRP A 12 37.95 -24.64 13.49
C TRP A 12 38.30 -23.27 12.91
N PHE A 13 39.57 -22.86 12.94
CA PHE A 13 40.01 -21.61 12.31
C PHE A 13 39.78 -21.61 10.79
N VAL A 14 39.96 -22.76 10.13
CA VAL A 14 39.67 -22.89 8.70
C VAL A 14 38.17 -22.89 8.42
N PHE A 15 37.37 -23.53 9.27
CA PHE A 15 35.91 -23.62 9.08
C PHE A 15 35.14 -22.35 9.46
N ILE A 16 35.68 -21.52 10.36
CA ILE A 16 34.95 -20.34 10.84
C ILE A 16 34.76 -19.30 9.73
N LEU A 17 35.73 -19.15 8.83
CA LEU A 17 35.67 -18.20 7.71
C LEU A 17 34.54 -18.50 6.71
N PRO A 18 34.40 -19.73 6.16
CA PRO A 18 33.26 -20.05 5.31
C PRO A 18 31.94 -20.08 6.10
N PHE A 19 31.96 -20.48 7.38
CA PHE A 19 30.76 -20.50 8.20
C PHE A 19 30.19 -19.10 8.41
N THR A 20 31.03 -18.11 8.73
CA THR A 20 30.58 -16.71 8.88
C THR A 20 30.04 -16.15 7.58
N ALA A 21 30.63 -16.48 6.43
CA ALA A 21 30.11 -16.07 5.12
C ALA A 21 28.69 -16.64 4.86
N VAL A 22 28.44 -17.90 5.19
CA VAL A 22 27.10 -18.52 5.08
C VAL A 22 26.10 -17.81 5.99
N VAL A 23 26.45 -17.60 7.27
CA VAL A 23 25.56 -16.92 8.22
C VAL A 23 25.26 -15.49 7.78
N ALA A 24 26.28 -14.72 7.36
CA ALA A 24 26.11 -13.37 6.87
C ALA A 24 25.23 -13.32 5.60
N GLY A 25 25.40 -14.28 4.69
CA GLY A 25 24.56 -14.41 3.50
C GLY A 25 23.08 -14.66 3.84
N ILE A 26 22.82 -15.57 4.79
CA ILE A 26 21.44 -15.85 5.26
C ILE A 26 20.84 -14.62 5.93
N VAL A 27 21.59 -13.94 6.81
CA VAL A 27 21.11 -12.70 7.46
C VAL A 27 20.80 -11.63 6.43
N THR A 28 21.67 -11.45 5.43
CA THR A 28 21.47 -10.48 4.35
C THR A 28 20.22 -10.82 3.53
N PHE A 29 20.00 -12.10 3.23
CA PHE A 29 18.80 -12.56 2.54
C PHE A 29 17.53 -12.29 3.36
N ILE A 30 17.55 -12.54 4.67
CA ILE A 30 16.42 -12.26 5.56
C ILE A 30 16.15 -10.75 5.58
N ILE A 31 17.16 -9.91 5.75
CA ILE A 31 17.01 -8.44 5.75
C ILE A 31 16.42 -7.97 4.42
N ALA A 32 16.95 -8.44 3.29
CA ALA A 32 16.48 -8.06 1.96
C ALA A 32 15.01 -8.47 1.71
N ASN A 33 14.53 -9.52 2.37
CA ASN A 33 13.16 -10.02 2.21
C ASN A 33 12.19 -9.55 3.31
N THR A 34 12.69 -8.87 4.36
CA THR A 34 11.86 -8.37 5.47
C THR A 34 11.53 -6.91 5.21
N ASN A 35 10.31 -6.67 4.70
CA ASN A 35 9.75 -5.39 4.22
C ASN A 35 10.24 -5.00 2.82
N PRO A 36 9.78 -5.70 1.76
CA PRO A 36 9.85 -5.13 0.43
C PRO A 36 9.08 -3.81 0.43
N ASP A 37 9.74 -2.70 0.08
CA ASP A 37 9.05 -1.47 -0.28
C ASP A 37 7.95 -1.82 -1.29
N THR A 38 6.74 -1.29 -1.09
CA THR A 38 5.63 -1.49 -2.03
C THR A 38 6.14 -1.15 -3.44
N LEU A 39 6.33 -2.16 -4.28
CA LEU A 39 6.98 -2.00 -5.59
C LEU A 39 6.13 -1.07 -6.46
N VAL A 40 6.51 0.21 -6.49
CA VAL A 40 5.84 1.25 -7.29
C VAL A 40 5.94 0.94 -8.80
N VAL A 41 6.84 0.06 -9.22
CA VAL A 41 7.20 -0.12 -10.64
C VAL A 41 6.22 -0.99 -11.44
N GLY A 42 5.64 -2.04 -10.84
CA GLY A 42 4.73 -2.94 -11.55
C GLY A 42 3.37 -2.30 -11.86
N ASP A 43 2.89 -1.47 -10.94
CA ASP A 43 1.61 -0.80 -11.07
C ASP A 43 1.66 0.48 -11.90
N TYR A 44 2.81 1.09 -12.18
CA TYR A 44 2.86 2.36 -12.93
C TYR A 44 2.26 2.25 -14.34
N TYR A 45 2.52 1.17 -15.06
CA TYR A 45 2.01 0.98 -16.43
C TYR A 45 0.51 0.62 -16.43
N LYS A 46 0.07 -0.20 -15.47
CA LYS A 46 -1.36 -0.51 -15.28
C LYS A 46 -2.13 0.71 -14.76
N LYS A 47 -1.53 1.49 -13.86
CA LYS A 47 -2.02 2.79 -13.37
C LYS A 47 -2.21 3.76 -14.53
N GLY A 48 -1.28 3.87 -15.47
CA GLY A 48 -1.46 4.76 -16.64
C GLY A 48 -2.73 4.48 -17.45
N LYS A 49 -3.08 3.20 -17.65
CA LYS A 49 -4.32 2.79 -18.33
C LYS A 49 -5.56 3.00 -17.45
N ALA A 50 -5.47 2.69 -16.15
CA ALA A 50 -6.55 2.91 -15.19
C ALA A 50 -6.86 4.41 -14.99
N ILE A 51 -5.84 5.26 -14.89
CA ILE A 51 -5.94 6.71 -14.77
C ILE A 51 -6.69 7.29 -15.97
N ASN A 52 -6.43 6.83 -17.20
CA ASN A 52 -7.17 7.33 -18.37
C ASN A 52 -8.68 6.99 -18.29
N LEU A 53 -9.04 5.81 -17.78
CA LEU A 53 -10.43 5.43 -17.56
C LEU A 53 -11.08 6.27 -16.45
N GLU A 54 -10.35 6.50 -15.36
CA GLU A 54 -10.80 7.34 -14.23
C GLU A 54 -10.98 8.80 -14.65
N LEU A 55 -10.05 9.36 -15.41
CA LEU A 55 -10.15 10.72 -15.97
C LEU A 55 -11.36 10.88 -16.89
N GLY A 56 -11.71 9.84 -17.66
CA GLY A 56 -12.93 9.82 -18.47
C GLY A 56 -14.19 9.93 -17.61
N LYS A 57 -14.27 9.13 -16.54
CA LYS A 57 -15.39 9.17 -15.57
C LYS A 57 -15.49 10.51 -14.86
N ILE A 58 -14.35 11.09 -14.44
CA ILE A 58 -14.29 12.42 -13.79
C ILE A 58 -14.81 13.49 -14.76
N LYS A 59 -14.35 13.50 -16.02
CA LYS A 59 -14.83 14.47 -17.02
C LYS A 59 -16.33 14.31 -17.29
N GLN A 60 -16.84 13.09 -17.35
CA GLN A 60 -18.27 12.85 -17.52
C GLN A 60 -19.06 13.35 -16.31
N ALA A 61 -18.59 13.10 -15.09
CA ALA A 61 -19.21 13.60 -13.87
C ALA A 61 -19.27 15.14 -13.85
N GLN A 62 -18.18 15.81 -14.24
CA GLN A 62 -18.13 17.26 -14.39
C GLN A 62 -19.12 17.77 -15.45
N LYS A 63 -19.21 17.12 -16.61
CA LYS A 63 -20.21 17.46 -17.66
C LYS A 63 -21.66 17.33 -17.18
N LEU A 64 -21.91 16.39 -16.27
CA LEU A 64 -23.21 16.17 -15.66
C LEU A 64 -23.48 17.13 -14.49
N GLY A 65 -22.56 18.04 -14.17
CA GLY A 65 -22.71 18.97 -13.05
C GLY A 65 -22.55 18.32 -11.68
N MET A 66 -22.03 17.08 -11.61
CA MET A 66 -21.84 16.38 -10.34
C MET A 66 -20.67 17.01 -9.58
N SER A 67 -20.98 17.65 -8.45
CA SER A 67 -20.02 18.18 -7.51
C SER A 67 -20.38 17.72 -6.10
N PHE A 68 -19.41 17.79 -5.18
CA PHE A 68 -19.64 17.47 -3.78
C PHE A 68 -18.98 18.55 -2.92
N GLY A 69 -19.77 19.15 -2.03
CA GLY A 69 -19.26 19.98 -0.95
C GLY A 69 -18.75 19.09 0.17
N LEU A 70 -17.53 19.36 0.65
CA LEU A 70 -16.91 18.67 1.77
C LEU A 70 -16.79 19.65 2.93
N LYS A 71 -17.25 19.24 4.11
CA LYS A 71 -17.07 20.02 5.34
C LYS A 71 -16.62 19.09 6.45
N LEU A 72 -15.44 19.37 7.01
CA LEU A 72 -14.95 18.70 8.20
C LEU A 72 -15.35 19.55 9.41
N VAL A 73 -16.08 18.97 10.36
CA VAL A 73 -16.45 19.60 11.63
C VAL A 73 -16.07 18.64 12.75
N ASP A 74 -15.21 19.10 13.66
CA ASP A 74 -14.59 18.31 14.71
C ASP A 74 -13.86 17.07 14.13
N ASP A 75 -14.52 15.92 14.11
CA ASP A 75 -14.01 14.65 13.55
C ASP A 75 -15.02 14.00 12.58
N GLN A 76 -15.97 14.78 12.08
CA GLN A 76 -17.00 14.32 11.14
C GLN A 76 -16.82 14.98 9.78
N LEU A 77 -16.63 14.14 8.75
CA LEU A 77 -16.64 14.58 7.37
C LEU A 77 -18.06 14.52 6.81
N ILE A 78 -18.64 15.69 6.57
CA ILE A 78 -19.94 15.84 5.92
C ILE A 78 -19.71 15.98 4.42
N ILE A 79 -20.33 15.10 3.64
CA ILE A 79 -20.28 15.08 2.18
C ILE A 79 -21.67 15.41 1.66
N ARG A 80 -21.80 16.48 0.87
CA ARG A 80 -23.08 16.91 0.30
C ARG A 80 -22.98 16.99 -1.21
N PRO A 81 -23.84 16.30 -1.99
CA PRO A 81 -23.91 16.52 -3.42
C PRO A 81 -24.31 17.97 -3.71
N THR A 82 -23.59 18.61 -4.63
CA THR A 82 -23.84 19.97 -5.10
C THR A 82 -23.94 19.95 -6.62
N GLY A 83 -24.81 20.78 -7.19
CA GLY A 83 -24.94 20.93 -8.65
C GLY A 83 -25.88 19.94 -9.35
N ILE A 84 -26.38 18.92 -8.65
CA ILE A 84 -27.41 18.00 -9.16
C ILE A 84 -28.44 17.64 -8.09
N GLU A 85 -29.72 17.68 -8.46
CA GLU A 85 -30.81 17.10 -7.66
C GLU A 85 -30.89 15.60 -7.96
N LYS A 86 -29.94 14.84 -7.40
CA LYS A 86 -29.94 13.39 -7.51
C LYS A 86 -29.65 12.79 -6.15
N GLU A 87 -30.55 11.92 -5.73
CA GLU A 87 -30.34 11.09 -4.55
C GLU A 87 -29.34 9.99 -4.89
N PHE A 88 -28.32 9.86 -4.05
CA PHE A 88 -27.32 8.81 -4.13
C PHE A 88 -27.64 7.78 -3.05
N PRO A 89 -28.30 6.67 -3.38
CA PRO A 89 -28.68 5.66 -2.37
C PRO A 89 -27.45 5.01 -1.73
N LEU A 90 -26.30 5.06 -2.42
CA LEU A 90 -25.04 4.52 -1.94
C LEU A 90 -23.88 5.31 -2.56
N LEU A 91 -22.93 5.71 -1.72
CA LEU A 91 -21.71 6.39 -2.14
C LEU A 91 -20.49 5.66 -1.60
N ASN A 92 -19.65 5.13 -2.51
CA ASN A 92 -18.36 4.56 -2.14
C ASN A 92 -17.31 5.67 -2.05
N VAL A 93 -16.75 5.86 -0.87
CA VAL A 93 -15.72 6.87 -0.60
C VAL A 93 -14.41 6.16 -0.26
N ASN A 94 -13.37 6.43 -1.03
CA ASN A 94 -12.04 5.88 -0.80
C ASN A 94 -11.12 6.97 -0.29
N PHE A 95 -10.42 6.70 0.81
CA PHE A 95 -9.41 7.56 1.39
C PHE A 95 -8.03 6.96 1.10
N TYR A 96 -7.15 7.79 0.55
CA TYR A 96 -5.80 7.40 0.17
C TYR A 96 -4.79 8.21 0.98
N HIS A 97 -3.90 7.54 1.71
CA HIS A 97 -2.78 8.15 2.38
C HIS A 97 -1.66 8.42 1.36
N PRO A 98 -0.96 9.57 1.41
CA PRO A 98 0.03 9.93 0.40
C PRO A 98 1.17 8.93 0.21
N THR A 99 1.53 8.19 1.27
CA THR A 99 2.74 7.34 1.31
C THR A 99 2.57 5.96 1.92
N LEU A 100 1.45 5.67 2.59
CA LEU A 100 1.30 4.44 3.39
C LEU A 100 0.02 3.72 2.96
N ALA A 101 0.17 2.73 2.08
CA ALA A 101 -0.96 1.96 1.54
C ALA A 101 -1.78 1.27 2.64
N ASP A 102 -1.14 0.85 3.74
CA ASP A 102 -1.82 0.23 4.89
C ASP A 102 -2.77 1.18 5.64
N ARG A 103 -2.71 2.48 5.35
CA ARG A 103 -3.61 3.51 5.89
C ARG A 103 -4.72 3.91 4.91
N ASP A 104 -4.78 3.29 3.74
CA ASP A 104 -5.87 3.50 2.80
C ASP A 104 -7.10 2.72 3.29
N PHE A 105 -8.27 3.33 3.18
CA PHE A 105 -9.52 2.67 3.57
C PHE A 105 -10.70 3.15 2.73
N SER A 106 -11.73 2.31 2.66
CA SER A 106 -12.95 2.56 1.92
C SER A 106 -14.17 2.54 2.84
N LEU A 107 -15.07 3.50 2.65
CA LEU A 107 -16.34 3.59 3.36
C LEU A 107 -17.49 3.56 2.36
N VAL A 108 -18.52 2.81 2.71
CA VAL A 108 -19.79 2.81 1.99
C VAL A 108 -20.74 3.71 2.77
N LEU A 109 -21.08 4.86 2.21
CA LEU A 109 -22.01 5.80 2.80
C LEU A 109 -23.40 5.59 2.24
N THR A 110 -24.40 5.73 3.11
CA THR A 110 -25.82 5.81 2.74
C THR A 110 -26.31 7.23 3.07
N PRO A 111 -27.43 7.69 2.48
CA PRO A 111 -28.03 8.97 2.83
C PRO A 111 -28.20 9.09 4.34
N ASP A 112 -28.01 10.30 4.87
CA ASP A 112 -28.30 10.53 6.28
C ASP A 112 -29.82 10.50 6.51
N GLY A 113 -30.26 10.41 7.77
CA GLY A 113 -31.70 10.33 8.09
C GLY A 113 -32.52 11.55 7.66
N ASN A 114 -31.88 12.61 7.15
CA ASN A 114 -32.52 13.82 6.63
C ASN A 114 -32.50 13.90 5.09
N GLY A 115 -32.01 12.88 4.38
CA GLY A 115 -31.92 12.84 2.91
C GLY A 115 -30.59 13.37 2.38
#